data_AF-A0A2I0NHH8-F1
#
_entry.id   AF-A0A2I0NHH8-F1
#
_cell.length_a   1.000
_cell.length_b   1.000
_cell.length_c   1.000
_cell.angle_alpha   90.00
_cell.angle_beta   90.00
_cell.angle_gamma   90.00
#
_symmetry.space_group_name_H-M   'P 1'
#
loop_
_entity.id
_entity.type
_entity.pdbx_description
1 polymer ?
#
loop_
_entity_poly.entity_id
_entity_poly.type
_entity_poly.pdbx_seq_one_letter_code
_entity_poly.pdbx_strand_id
1 'polypeptide(L)' 'MSTASLERRLIALDRELHDILDMVKTQKAKETKSNVVENSAGAWGYDVESAEFVDGLRKSKRLDWI' A
#
# COMPACT_ATOMS: atom_id res chain seq x y z
N MET A 1 -46.04 -4.48 8.87
CA MET A 1 -44.67 -5.01 8.70
C MET A 1 -44.57 -6.28 9.53
N SER A 2 -44.29 -7.42 8.91
CA SER A 2 -44.18 -8.70 9.62
C SER A 2 -42.76 -8.88 10.17
N THR A 3 -42.60 -9.54 11.31
CA THR A 3 -41.28 -9.90 11.87
C THR A 3 -40.43 -10.67 10.85
N ALA A 4 -41.03 -11.58 10.10
CA ALA A 4 -40.37 -12.32 9.02
C ALA A 4 -39.92 -11.44 7.83
N SER A 5 -40.51 -10.26 7.65
CA SER A 5 -40.04 -9.28 6.65
C SER A 5 -38.85 -8.46 7.16
N LEU A 6 -38.78 -8.22 8.47
CA LEU A 6 -37.65 -7.56 9.11
C LEU A 6 -36.42 -8.47 9.15
N GLU A 7 -36.59 -9.74 9.50
CA GLU A 7 -35.50 -10.74 9.52
C GLU A 7 -34.87 -10.91 8.14
N ARG A 8 -35.69 -11.04 7.09
CA ARG A 8 -35.19 -11.11 5.70
C ARG A 8 -34.40 -9.88 5.31
N ARG A 9 -34.84 -8.69 5.73
CA ARG A 9 -34.14 -7.44 5.47
C ARG A 9 -32.83 -7.34 6.26
N LEU A 10 -32.80 -7.83 7.49
CA LEU A 10 -31.59 -7.89 8.30
C LEU A 10 -30.54 -8.81 7.65
N ILE A 11 -30.95 -9.98 7.17
CA ILE A 11 -30.05 -10.92 6.46
C ILE A 11 -29.51 -10.30 5.16
N ALA A 12 -30.34 -9.57 4.42
CA ALA A 12 -29.90 -8.88 3.21
C ALA A 12 -28.82 -7.83 3.51
N LEU A 13 -29.05 -7.01 4.54
CA LEU A 13 -28.06 -6.00 4.97
C LEU A 13 -26.76 -6.62 5.46
N ASP A 14 -26.82 -7.73 6.19
CA ASP A 14 -25.63 -8.44 6.65
C ASP A 14 -24.76 -8.93 5.49
N ARG A 15 -25.39 -9.44 4.42
CA ARG A 15 -24.69 -9.84 3.18
C ARG A 15 -24.04 -8.65 2.48
N GLU A 16 -24.78 -7.55 2.32
CA GLU A 16 -24.27 -6.33 1.69
C GLU A 16 -23.05 -5.77 2.47
N LEU A 17 -23.10 -5.81 3.81
CA LEU A 17 -21.97 -5.40 4.64
C LEU A 17 -20.75 -6.30 4.46
N HIS A 18 -20.94 -7.61 4.35
CA HIS A 18 -19.84 -8.55 4.07
C HIS A 18 -19.22 -8.30 2.69
N ASP A 19 -20.03 -8.04 1.66
CA ASP A 19 -19.55 -7.73 0.32
C ASP A 19 -18.69 -6.43 0.32
N ILE A 20 -19.16 -5.39 1.01
CA ILE A 20 -18.41 -4.14 1.19
C ILE A 20 -17.09 -4.38 1.92
N LEU A 21 -17.11 -5.19 2.98
CA LEU A 21 -15.91 -5.53 3.74
C LEU A 21 -14.85 -6.22 2.86
N ASP A 22 -15.27 -7.14 2.00
CA ASP A 22 -14.37 -7.83 1.09
C ASP A 22 -13.86 -6.92 -0.03
N MET A 23 -14.68 -5.98 -0.53
CA MET A 23 -14.21 -4.91 -1.40
C MET A 23 -13.13 -4.04 -0.74
N VAL A 24 -13.31 -3.67 0.54
CA VAL A 24 -12.31 -2.90 1.29
C VAL A 24 -11.01 -3.69 1.46
N LYS A 25 -11.09 -4.97 1.82
CA LYS A 25 -9.90 -5.84 1.94
C LYS A 25 -9.15 -5.98 0.62
N THR A 26 -9.87 -6.18 -0.49
CA THR A 26 -9.25 -6.32 -1.81
C THR A 26 -8.60 -5.01 -2.27
N GLN A 27 -9.23 -3.87 -2.01
CA GLN A 27 -8.67 -2.55 -2.30
C GLN A 27 -7.41 -2.27 -1.47
N LYS A 28 -7.46 -2.53 -0.16
CA LYS A 28 -6.29 -2.40 0.73
C LYS A 28 -5.14 -3.30 0.29
N ALA A 29 -5.43 -4.52 -0.16
CA ALA A 29 -4.42 -5.44 -0.68
C ALA A 29 -3.78 -4.92 -1.98
N LYS A 30 -4.56 -4.29 -2.87
CA LYS A 30 -4.04 -3.63 -4.08
C LYS A 30 -3.15 -2.43 -3.74
N GLU A 31 -3.57 -1.58 -2.82
CA GLU A 31 -2.78 -0.43 -2.35
C GLU A 31 -1.48 -0.88 -1.69
N THR A 32 -1.52 -1.93 -0.87
CA THR A 32 -0.30 -2.49 -0.25
C THR A 32 0.65 -3.06 -1.30
N LYS A 33 0.16 -3.73 -2.33
CA LYS A 33 1.00 -4.23 -3.44
C LYS A 33 1.60 -3.09 -4.27
N SER A 34 0.85 -2.01 -4.51
CA SER A 34 1.37 -0.83 -5.21
C SER A 34 2.46 -0.12 -4.39
N ASN A 35 2.24 0.02 -3.08
CA ASN A 35 3.15 0.73 -2.17
C ASN A 35 4.46 -0.06 -1.88
N VAL A 36 4.42 -1.40 -2.01
CA VAL A 36 5.63 -2.24 -1.84
C VAL A 36 6.54 -2.20 -3.08
N VAL A 37 6.01 -1.95 -4.27
CA VAL A 37 6.82 -1.91 -5.51
C VAL A 37 7.55 -0.57 -5.66
N GLU A 38 6.94 0.55 -5.26
CA GLU A 38 7.59 1.87 -5.32
C GLU A 38 8.58 2.15 -4.17
N ASN A 39 8.46 1.44 -3.03
CA ASN A 39 9.40 1.59 -1.91
C ASN A 39 10.63 0.65 -2.00
N SER A 40 10.93 0.14 -3.19
CA SER A 40 12.19 -0.56 -3.46
C SER A 40 13.37 0.40 -3.63
N ALA A 41 13.26 1.66 -3.21
CA ALA A 41 14.44 2.45 -2.89
C ALA A 41 15.17 1.67 -1.78
N GLY A 42 16.35 1.11 -2.10
CA GLY A 42 17.11 0.23 -1.22
C GLY A 42 17.24 0.83 0.18
N ALA A 43 17.58 0.04 1.20
CA ALA A 43 17.51 0.27 2.67
C ALA A 43 17.83 1.68 3.27
N TRP A 44 18.24 2.65 2.46
CA TRP A 44 18.56 4.04 2.73
C TRP A 44 17.66 5.05 1.99
N GLY A 45 16.64 4.62 1.24
CA GLY A 45 15.72 5.51 0.53
C GLY A 45 16.32 6.18 -0.72
N TYR A 46 17.49 5.73 -1.17
CA TYR A 46 18.11 6.21 -2.39
C TYR A 46 17.77 5.30 -3.55
N ASP A 47 17.44 5.90 -4.69
CA ASP A 47 17.51 5.22 -5.97
C ASP A 47 18.97 5.07 -6.36
N VAL A 48 19.55 3.92 -5.99
CA VAL A 48 20.97 3.58 -6.23
C VAL A 48 21.28 3.49 -7.73
N GLU A 49 20.28 3.27 -8.57
CA GLU A 49 20.43 3.20 -10.03
C GLU A 49 20.27 4.57 -10.71
N SER A 50 19.84 5.61 -9.97
CA SER A 50 19.71 6.95 -10.53
C SER A 50 21.07 7.56 -10.92
N ALA A 51 21.08 8.25 -12.06
CA ALA A 51 22.26 8.96 -12.53
C ALA A 51 22.72 10.04 -11.52
N GLU A 52 21.78 10.66 -10.80
CA GLU A 52 22.05 11.67 -9.77
C GLU A 52 22.79 11.09 -8.57
N PHE A 53 22.37 9.91 -8.09
CA PHE A 53 23.05 9.22 -6.99
C PHE A 53 24.49 8.86 -7.36
N VAL A 54 24.69 8.29 -8.57
CA VAL A 54 26.03 7.91 -9.05
C VAL A 54 26.93 9.12 -9.25
N ASP A 55 26.40 10.23 -9.78
CA ASP A 55 27.15 11.47 -9.99
C ASP A 55 27.55 12.13 -8.65
N GLY A 56 26.62 12.15 -7.67
CA GLY A 56 26.89 12.62 -6.31
C GLY A 56 27.97 11.79 -5.61
N LEU A 57 27.90 10.46 -5.72
CA LEU A 57 28.90 9.55 -5.17
C LEU A 57 30.28 9.75 -5.81
N ARG A 58 30.33 9.93 -7.14
CA ARG A 58 31.59 10.16 -7.87
C ARG A 58 32.23 11.51 -7.50
N LYS A 59 31.42 12.53 -7.22
CA LYS A 59 31.89 13.87 -6.83
C LYS A 59 32.16 14.01 -5.33
N SER A 60 31.71 13.05 -4.52
CA SER A 60 31.98 13.03 -3.09
C SER A 60 33.48 12.87 -2.82
N LYS A 61 34.02 13.73 -1.96
CA LYS A 61 35.40 13.60 -1.47
C LYS A 61 35.38 12.65 -0.29
N ARG A 62 36.26 11.64 -0.29
CA ARG A 62 36.48 10.79 0.88
C ARG A 62 36.86 11.68 2.06
N LEU A 63 36.16 11.51 3.18
CA LEU A 63 36.36 12.25 4.43
C LEU A 63 37.67 11.88 5.16
N ASP A 64 38.52 11.05 4.55
CA ASP A 64 39.73 10.48 5.14
C ASP A 64 40.87 11.48 5.40
N TRP A 65 40.58 12.79 5.32
CA TRP A 65 41.56 13.87 5.45
C TRP A 65 41.30 14.79 6.67
N ILE A 66 40.81 14.22 7.78
CA ILE A 66 40.88 14.87 9.11
C ILE A 66 41.62 13.94 10.07
#